data_AF-A0A515CQJ1-F1
#
_entry.id   AF-A0A515CQJ1-F1
#
_cell.length_a   1.000
_cell.length_b   1.000
_cell.length_c   1.000
_cell.angle_alpha   90.00
_cell.angle_beta   90.00
_cell.angle_gamma   90.00
#
_symmetry.space_group_name_H-M   'P 1'
#
loop_
_entity.id
_entity.type
_entity.pdbx_description
1 polymer ?
#
loop_
_entity_poly.entity_id
_entity_poly.type
_entity_poly.pdbx_seq_one_letter_code
_entity_poly.pdbx_strand_id
1 'polypeptide(L)' 'MQDEKEKKAFDRKGSTMKHIRFEDSLLEQISTIAGQGNFSSWVKDSCRDKLRKEGIEPKG' A
#
# COMPACT_ATOMS: atom_id res chain seq x y z
N MET A 1 -17.04 19.28 23.82
CA MET A 1 -16.88 19.27 22.36
C MET A 1 -15.46 18.81 22.05
N GLN A 2 -15.29 17.50 21.86
CA GLN A 2 -14.10 16.93 21.24
C GLN A 2 -14.63 15.84 20.31
N ASP A 3 -14.61 16.14 19.03
CA ASP A 3 -15.14 15.33 17.94
C ASP A 3 -14.50 13.94 17.98
N GLU A 4 -15.28 12.97 18.48
CA GLU A 4 -15.06 11.55 18.23
C GLU A 4 -15.03 11.39 16.72
N LYS A 5 -13.81 11.35 16.15
CA LYS A 5 -13.60 11.05 14.74
C LYS A 5 -14.20 9.67 14.49
N GLU A 6 -15.43 9.67 13.98
CA GLU A 6 -16.13 8.50 13.51
C GLU A 6 -15.15 7.67 12.69
N LYS A 7 -14.84 6.48 13.20
CA LYS A 7 -13.98 5.51 12.53
C LYS A 7 -14.66 5.19 11.20
N LYS A 8 -14.19 5.82 10.11
CA LYS A 8 -14.72 5.60 8.77
C LYS A 8 -14.80 4.09 8.52
N ALA A 9 -15.97 3.62 8.07
CA ALA A 9 -16.30 2.21 7.80
C ALA A 9 -15.40 1.51 6.75
N PHE A 10 -14.37 2.20 6.24
CA PHE A 10 -13.32 1.65 5.39
C PHE A 10 -12.14 1.06 6.17
N ASP A 11 -12.10 1.23 7.49
CA ASP A 11 -11.17 0.53 8.37
C ASP A 11 -11.60 -0.94 8.48
N ARG A 12 -11.40 -1.71 7.40
CA ARG A 12 -11.53 -3.17 7.43
C ARG A 12 -10.55 -3.69 8.46
N LYS A 13 -11.01 -4.51 9.43
CA LYS A 13 -10.13 -5.20 10.40
C LYS A 13 -8.92 -5.79 9.64
N GLY A 14 -7.73 -5.23 9.87
CA GLY A 14 -6.47 -5.67 9.26
C GLY A 14 -5.91 -4.80 8.12
N SER A 15 -6.54 -3.67 7.76
CA SER A 15 -6.01 -2.77 6.71
C SER A 15 -5.92 -1.33 7.19
N THR A 16 -4.70 -0.85 7.46
CA THR A 16 -4.42 0.57 7.71
C THR A 16 -4.08 1.27 6.39
N MET A 17 -4.85 2.29 6.03
CA MET A 17 -4.52 3.13 4.87
C MET A 17 -3.41 4.11 5.27
N LYS A 18 -2.29 4.07 4.54
CA LYS A 18 -1.18 5.02 4.68
C LYS A 18 -1.14 5.90 3.42
N HIS A 19 -1.20 7.22 3.58
CA HIS A 19 -0.88 8.13 2.49
C HIS A 19 0.65 8.28 2.40
N ILE A 20 1.22 7.74 1.33
CA ILE A 20 2.65 7.82 1.02
C ILE A 20 2.82 8.61 -0.28
N ARG A 21 3.88 9.45 -0.34
CA ARG A 21 4.25 10.17 -1.57
C ARG A 21 5.27 9.35 -2.32
N PHE A 22 5.06 9.21 -3.63
CA PHE A 22 6.02 8.65 -4.56
C PHE A 22 6.63 9.79 -5.38
N GLU A 23 7.87 9.62 -5.82
CA GLU A 23 8.46 10.47 -6.84
C GLU A 23 7.76 10.23 -8.18
N ASP A 24 7.55 11.28 -8.99
CA ASP A 24 6.85 11.18 -10.27
C ASP A 24 7.51 10.16 -11.20
N SER A 25 8.84 10.17 -11.30
CA SER A 25 9.58 9.20 -12.13
C SER A 25 9.40 7.75 -11.67
N LEU A 26 9.26 7.53 -10.35
CA LEU A 26 9.03 6.19 -9.81
C LEU A 26 7.58 5.74 -10.08
N LEU A 27 6.62 6.65 -9.93
CA LEU A 27 5.21 6.38 -10.24
C LEU A 27 5.01 6.03 -11.71
N GLU A 28 5.67 6.77 -12.62
CA GLU A 28 5.63 6.49 -14.05
C GLU A 28 6.15 5.08 -14.36
N GLN A 29 7.33 4.71 -13.84
CA GLN A 29 7.90 3.37 -14.05
C GLN A 29 6.99 2.26 -13.53
N ILE A 30 6.44 2.42 -12.32
CA ILE A 30 5.51 1.43 -11.76
C ILE A 30 4.24 1.36 -12.61
N SER A 31 3.70 2.49 -13.05
CA SER A 31 2.50 2.54 -13.90
C SER A 31 2.74 1.84 -15.23
N THR A 32 3.92 2.03 -15.84
CA THR A 32 4.32 1.36 -17.08
C THR A 32 4.39 -0.17 -16.92
N ILE A 33 4.93 -0.67 -15.81
CA ILE A 33 5.11 -2.12 -15.58
C ILE A 33 3.83 -2.77 -15.07
N ALA A 34 3.18 -2.17 -14.07
CA ALA A 34 1.97 -2.73 -13.45
C ALA A 34 0.76 -2.68 -14.40
N GLY A 35 0.72 -1.69 -15.28
CA GLY A 35 -0.45 -1.39 -16.10
C GLY A 35 -1.53 -0.65 -15.31
N GLN A 36 -2.46 -0.05 -16.06
CA GLN A 36 -3.52 0.78 -15.49
C GLN A 36 -4.39 -0.01 -14.51
N GLY A 37 -4.49 0.47 -13.26
CA GLY A 37 -5.34 -0.12 -12.22
C GLY A 37 -4.65 -1.13 -11.29
N ASN A 38 -3.42 -1.56 -11.60
CA ASN A 38 -2.70 -2.57 -10.81
C ASN A 38 -1.65 -2.00 -9.85
N PHE A 39 -1.47 -0.68 -9.80
CA PHE A 39 -0.47 -0.01 -8.96
C PHE A 39 -0.49 -0.49 -7.49
N SER A 40 -1.67 -0.48 -6.86
CA SER A 40 -1.82 -0.91 -5.47
C SER A 40 -1.49 -2.39 -5.25
N SER A 41 -1.73 -3.25 -6.25
CA SER A 41 -1.37 -4.67 -6.18
C SER A 41 0.14 -4.84 -6.30
N TRP A 42 0.74 -4.15 -7.28
CA TRP A 42 2.17 -4.15 -7.53
C TRP A 42 2.97 -3.66 -6.33
N VAL A 43 2.56 -2.55 -5.71
CA VAL A 43 3.24 -2.02 -4.52
C VAL A 43 3.13 -2.99 -3.33
N LYS A 44 1.97 -3.63 -3.14
CA LYS A 44 1.81 -4.65 -2.09
C LYS A 44 2.70 -5.86 -2.33
N ASP A 45 2.80 -6.32 -3.57
CA ASP A 45 3.64 -7.47 -3.91
C ASP A 45 5.13 -7.15 -3.72
N SER A 46 5.59 -5.99 -4.19
CA SER A 46 6.94 -5.48 -3.96
C SER A 46 7.29 -5.35 -2.47
N CYS A 47 6.35 -4.89 -1.63
CA CYS A 47 6.54 -4.87 -0.18
C CYS A 47 6.66 -6.27 0.43
N ARG A 48 5.84 -7.24 -0.05
CA ARG A 48 5.91 -8.64 0.40
C ARG A 48 7.24 -9.29 -0.01
N ASP A 49 7.71 -9.04 -1.22
CA ASP A 49 9.01 -9.53 -1.70
C ASP A 49 10.17 -8.97 -0.86
N LYS A 50 10.13 -7.67 -0.54
CA LYS A 50 11.12 -7.06 0.36
C LYS A 50 11.10 -7.70 1.75
N LEU A 51 9.93 -7.98 2.32
CA LEU A 51 9.84 -8.68 3.61
C LEU A 51 10.46 -10.09 3.54
N ARG A 52 10.16 -10.86 2.47
CA ARG A 52 10.77 -12.19 2.28
C ARG A 52 12.29 -12.13 2.18
N LYS A 53 12.86 -11.13 1.50
CA LYS A 53 14.30 -10.91 1.40
C LYS A 53 14.95 -10.65 2.76
N GLU A 54 14.26 -9.95 3.65
CA GLU A 54 14.68 -9.72 5.04
C GLU A 54 14.43 -10.94 5.95
N GLY A 55 13.98 -12.07 5.40
CA GLY A 55 13.68 -13.28 6.17
C GLY A 55 12.37 -13.20 6.98
N ILE A 56 11.54 -12.20 6.71
CA ILE A 56 10.24 -12.02 7.36
C ILE A 56 9.17 -12.61 6.46
N GLU A 57 8.46 -13.65 6.93
CA GLU A 57 7.30 -14.16 6.21
C GLU A 57 6.20 -13.08 6.16
N PRO A 58 5.84 -12.58 4.96
CA PRO A 58 4.83 -11.55 4.85
C PRO A 58 3.46 -12.14 5.25
N LYS A 59 2.91 -11.65 6.36
CA LYS A 59 1.56 -12.01 6.81
C LYS A 59 0.55 -11.24 5.98
N GLY A 60 -0.32 -11.94 5.25
CA GLY A 60 -1.39 -11.31 4.48
C GLY A 60 -2.20 -12.27 3.64
#